data_AF-A0A925P3C1-F1
#
_entry.id   AF-A0A925P3C1-F1
#
_cell.length_a   1.000
_cell.length_b   1.000
_cell.length_c   1.000
_cell.angle_alpha   90.00
_cell.angle_beta   90.00
_cell.angle_gamma   90.00
#
_symmetry.space_group_name_H-M   'P 1'
#
loop_
_entity.id
_entity.type
_entity.pdbx_description
1 polymer ?
#
loop_
_entity_poly.entity_id
_entity_poly.type
_entity_poly.pdbx_seq_one_letter_code
_entity_poly.pdbx_strand_id
1 'polypeptide(L)'
;MSSKGLPMIEVLLVLTIIIELGGGLTILLGWKARWAALVIFLFLIPVTLIFHAFWAVVPAQMQRQFNNCMTIVAIMGGMLYILAYG
;
A
#
# COMPACT_ATOMS: atom_id res chain seq x y z
N MET A 1 -3.66 -16.30 -8.88
CA MET A 1 -3.19 -14.90 -9.03
C MET A 1 -3.49 -14.34 -10.43
N SER A 2 -4.67 -14.63 -10.99
CA SER A 2 -5.17 -14.06 -12.25
C SER A 2 -6.62 -13.68 -12.01
N SER A 3 -6.94 -12.42 -11.69
CA SER A 3 -8.35 -12.01 -11.63
C SER A 3 -8.65 -10.50 -11.55
N LYS A 4 -7.71 -9.61 -11.89
CA LYS A 4 -7.98 -8.16 -11.88
C LYS A 4 -7.72 -7.44 -13.21
N GLY A 5 -7.61 -8.18 -14.32
CA GLY A 5 -7.59 -7.58 -15.67
C GLY A 5 -6.49 -6.54 -15.94
N LEU A 6 -5.47 -6.48 -15.07
CA LEU A 6 -4.39 -5.52 -15.18
C LEU A 6 -3.33 -6.07 -16.14
N PRO A 7 -2.99 -5.36 -17.24
CA PRO A 7 -1.81 -5.70 -18.03
C PRO A 7 -0.56 -5.54 -17.15
N MET A 8 0.36 -6.52 -17.19
CA MET A 8 1.65 -6.52 -16.48
C MET A 8 1.61 -6.63 -14.94
N ILE A 9 0.79 -7.51 -14.37
CA ILE A 9 0.73 -7.79 -12.92
C ILE A 9 2.11 -8.14 -12.33
N GLU A 10 2.95 -8.88 -13.04
CA GLU A 10 4.29 -9.26 -12.56
C GLU A 10 5.21 -8.04 -12.41
N VAL A 11 5.17 -7.10 -13.35
CA VAL A 11 5.97 -5.86 -13.29
C VAL A 11 5.50 -4.99 -12.12
N LEU A 12 4.19 -4.84 -11.95
CA LEU A 12 3.59 -4.13 -10.82
C LEU A 12 4.00 -4.77 -9.48
N LEU A 13 4.01 -6.11 -9.38
CA LEU A 13 4.44 -6.83 -8.18
C LEU A 13 5.91 -6.59 -7.86
N VAL A 14 6.81 -6.71 -8.85
CA VAL A 14 8.25 -6.45 -8.64
C VAL A 14 8.47 -5.01 -8.19
N LEU A 15 7.77 -4.05 -8.79
CA LEU A 15 7.87 -2.64 -8.45
C LEU A 15 7.36 -2.37 -7.02
N THR A 16 6.25 -3.02 -6.63
CA THR A 16 5.71 -2.99 -5.27
C THR A 16 6.74 -3.48 -4.26
N ILE A 17 7.35 -4.65 -4.51
CA ILE A 17 8.35 -5.26 -3.64
C ILE A 17 9.55 -4.33 -3.45
N ILE A 18 10.04 -3.71 -4.53
CA ILE A 18 11.16 -2.78 -4.47
C ILE A 18 10.80 -1.53 -3.65
N ILE A 19 9.60 -0.98 -3.82
CA ILE A 19 9.15 0.20 -3.06
C ILE A 19 8.95 -0.13 -1.58
N GLU A 20 8.31 -1.24 -1.25
CA GLU A 20 8.06 -1.61 0.15
C GLU A 20 9.34 -1.99 0.89
N LEU A 21 10.20 -2.81 0.28
CA LEU A 21 11.49 -3.19 0.88
C LEU A 21 12.45 -2.02 0.92
N GLY A 22 12.60 -1.31 -0.20
CA GLY A 22 13.48 -0.15 -0.31
C GLY A 22 13.04 0.97 0.62
N GLY A 23 11.77 1.37 0.55
CA GLY A 23 11.21 2.41 1.40
C GLY A 23 11.18 2.00 2.88
N GLY A 24 10.84 0.76 3.20
CA GLY A 24 10.87 0.23 4.56
C GLY A 24 12.27 0.23 5.17
N LEU A 25 13.29 -0.21 4.41
CA LEU A 25 14.70 -0.14 4.84
C LEU A 25 15.17 1.30 5.02
N THR A 26 14.75 2.20 4.13
CA THR A 26 15.11 3.63 4.18
C THR A 26 14.52 4.31 5.43
N ILE A 27 13.28 3.97 5.79
CA ILE A 27 12.64 4.38 7.05
C ILE A 27 13.37 3.78 8.25
N LEU A 28 13.70 2.49 8.22
CA LEU A 28 14.35 1.79 9.33
C LEU A 28 15.75 2.33 9.63
N LEU A 29 16.51 2.69 8.59
CA LEU A 29 17.83 3.31 8.70
C LEU A 29 17.76 4.81 9.03
N GLY A 30 16.56 5.41 9.08
CA GLY A 30 16.35 6.84 9.34
C GLY A 30 16.86 7.77 8.24
N TRP A 31 17.37 7.25 7.13
CA TRP A 31 17.94 8.05 6.06
C TRP A 31 16.84 8.58 5.16
N LYS A 32 16.53 9.89 5.20
CA LYS A 32 15.45 10.49 4.37
C LYS A 32 14.08 9.80 4.55
N ALA A 33 13.79 9.32 5.76
CA ALA A 33 12.56 8.60 6.11
C ALA A 33 11.28 9.35 5.68
N ARG A 34 11.27 10.69 5.76
CA ARG A 34 10.18 11.54 5.25
C ARG A 34 9.81 11.27 3.79
N TRP A 35 10.81 11.25 2.91
CA TRP A 35 10.58 11.09 1.47
C TRP A 35 10.19 9.65 1.13
N ALA A 36 10.80 8.67 1.81
CA ALA A 36 10.41 7.26 1.68
C ALA A 36 8.97 7.03 2.12
N ALA A 37 8.55 7.61 3.25
CA ALA A 37 7.19 7.53 3.75
C ALA A 37 6.18 8.19 2.80
N LEU A 38 6.53 9.32 2.16
CA LEU A 38 5.70 9.95 1.14
C LEU A 38 5.47 9.03 -0.06
N VAL A 39 6.54 8.43 -0.58
CA VAL A 39 6.47 7.51 -1.73
C VAL A 39 5.62 6.28 -1.40
N ILE A 40 5.82 5.67 -0.23
CA ILE A 40 5.02 4.53 0.23
C ILE A 40 3.55 4.94 0.40
N PHE A 41 3.27 6.09 1.02
CA PHE A 41 1.92 6.60 1.21
C PHE A 41 1.20 6.78 -0.13
N LEU A 42 1.83 7.45 -1.10
CA LEU A 42 1.25 7.64 -2.44
C LEU A 42 1.05 6.31 -3.17
N PHE A 43 1.94 5.34 -2.96
CA PHE A 43 1.84 4.02 -3.57
C PHE A 43 0.68 3.18 -3.00
N LEU A 44 0.42 3.29 -1.70
CA LEU A 44 -0.67 2.55 -1.03
C LEU A 44 -2.06 3.01 -1.47
N ILE A 45 -2.24 4.26 -1.90
CA ILE A 45 -3.53 4.80 -2.36
C ILE A 45 -4.10 3.99 -3.54
N PRO A 46 -3.45 3.92 -4.72
CA PRO A 46 -3.98 3.16 -5.85
C PRO A 46 -4.05 1.67 -5.54
N VAL A 47 -3.13 1.12 -4.73
CA VAL A 47 -3.19 -0.30 -4.33
C VAL A 47 -4.46 -0.60 -3.55
N THR A 48 -4.82 0.23 -2.58
CA THR A 48 -6.03 0.05 -1.77
C THR A 48 -7.29 0.16 -2.63
N LEU A 49 -7.35 1.16 -3.50
CA LEU A 49 -8.50 1.40 -4.38
C LEU A 49 -8.70 0.30 -5.43
N ILE A 50 -7.61 -0.27 -5.98
CA ILE A 50 -7.69 -1.25 -7.06
C ILE A 50 -7.84 -2.68 -6.51
N PHE A 51 -7.03 -3.04 -5.51
CA PHE A 51 -6.95 -4.41 -5.00
C PHE A 51 -7.90 -4.67 -3.83
N HIS A 52 -8.19 -3.66 -3.00
CA HIS A 52 -9.02 -3.77 -1.79
C HIS A 52 -10.31 -2.93 -1.85
N ALA A 53 -10.85 -2.74 -3.06
CA ALA A 53 -12.17 -2.16 -3.28
C ALA A 53 -13.28 -3.02 -2.65
N PHE A 54 -13.57 -2.80 -1.36
CA PHE A 54 -14.62 -3.52 -0.64
C PHE A 54 -16.02 -3.24 -1.22
N TRP A 55 -16.20 -2.11 -1.92
CA TRP A 55 -17.44 -1.74 -2.61
C TRP A 55 -17.70 -2.53 -3.90
N ALA A 56 -16.69 -3.24 -4.44
CA ALA A 56 -16.80 -3.95 -5.72
C ALA A 56 -16.75 -5.49 -5.56
N VAL A 57 -16.95 -6.02 -4.35
CA VAL A 57 -16.89 -7.46 -4.07
C VAL A 57 -18.22 -8.04 -3.61
N VAL A 58 -18.36 -9.36 -3.78
CA VAL A 58 -19.55 -10.13 -3.37
C VAL A 58 -19.79 -9.97 -1.86
N PRO A 59 -21.04 -9.90 -1.37
CA PRO A 59 -21.36 -9.62 0.04
C PRO A 59 -20.62 -10.52 1.05
N ALA A 60 -20.39 -11.79 0.72
CA ALA A 60 -19.64 -12.74 1.56
C ALA A 60 -18.14 -12.39 1.75
N GLN A 61 -17.58 -11.50 0.94
CA GLN A 61 -16.18 -11.05 1.02
C GLN A 61 -16.05 -9.59 1.46
N MET A 62 -17.17 -8.86 1.54
CA MET A 62 -17.19 -7.42 1.83
C MET A 62 -16.54 -7.09 3.18
N GLN A 63 -16.89 -7.84 4.24
CA GLN A 63 -16.32 -7.68 5.59
C GLN A 63 -14.78 -7.84 5.59
N ARG A 64 -14.26 -8.83 4.86
CA ARG A 64 -12.82 -9.12 4.79
C ARG A 64 -12.08 -8.02 4.03
N GLN A 65 -12.62 -7.58 2.89
CA GLN A 65 -12.01 -6.50 2.12
C GLN A 65 -12.07 -5.17 2.85
N PHE A 66 -13.16 -4.90 3.57
CA PHE A 66 -13.27 -3.71 4.42
C PHE A 66 -12.20 -3.71 5.50
N ASN A 67 -11.99 -4.84 6.20
CA ASN A 67 -10.95 -4.93 7.21
C ASN A 67 -9.55 -4.70 6.64
N ASN A 68 -9.23 -5.32 5.49
CA ASN A 68 -7.96 -5.07 4.80
C ASN A 68 -7.79 -3.60 4.39
N CYS A 69 -8.84 -2.97 3.88
CA CYS A 69 -8.82 -1.55 3.54
C CYS A 69 -8.50 -0.69 4.77
N MET A 70 -9.16 -0.96 5.90
CA MET A 70 -8.87 -0.27 7.17
C MET A 70 -7.43 -0.49 7.65
N THR A 71 -6.88 -1.70 7.51
CA THR A 71 -5.47 -1.98 7.84
C THR A 71 -4.51 -1.15 7.00
N ILE A 72 -4.75 -1.03 5.69
CA ILE A 72 -3.89 -0.21 4.81
C ILE A 72 -4.03 1.27 5.17
N VAL A 73 -5.23 1.74 5.52
CA VAL A 73 -5.44 3.11 6.03
C VAL A 73 -4.66 3.36 7.32
N ALA A 74 -4.61 2.40 8.24
CA ALA A 74 -3.79 2.52 9.45
C ALA A 74 -2.29 2.62 9.11
N ILE A 75 -1.80 1.81 8.16
CA ILE A 75 -0.40 1.88 7.69
C ILE A 75 -0.12 3.25 7.05
N MET A 76 -1.03 3.76 6.22
CA MET A 76 -0.94 5.10 5.63
C MET A 76 -0.87 6.19 6.71
N GLY A 77 -1.64 6.07 7.79
CA GLY A 77 -1.55 6.95 8.95
C GLY A 77 -0.17 6.92 9.62
N GLY A 78 0.42 5.73 9.77
CA GLY A 78 1.80 5.57 10.26
C GLY A 78 2.84 6.23 9.36
N MET A 79 2.68 6.13 8.04
CA MET A 79 3.55 6.81 7.08
C MET A 79 3.43 8.33 7.17
N LEU A 80 2.22 8.88 7.35
CA LEU A 80 2.02 10.31 7.56
C LEU A 80 2.65 10.81 8.87
N TYR A 81 2.64 10.00 9.93
CA TYR A 81 3.34 10.32 11.17
C TYR A 81 4.86 10.43 10.94
N ILE A 82 5.46 9.46 10.24
CA ILE A 82 6.88 9.49 9.87
C ILE A 82 7.18 10.67 8.95
N LEU A 83 6.27 11.01 8.03
CA LEU A 83 6.40 12.20 7.18
C LEU A 83 6.46 13.50 8.02
N ALA A 84 5.66 13.60 9.08
CA ALA A 84 5.60 14.77 9.93
C ALA A 84 6.83 14.87 10.86
N TYR A 85 7.20 13.78 11.52
CA TYR A 85 8.15 13.76 12.65
C TYR A 85 9.50 13.07 12.39
N GLY A 86 9.64 12.35 11.28
CA GLY A 86 10.90 11.71 10.87
C GLY A 86 11.75 12.58 9.95
#